data_AF-A0A0K2T2N5-F1
#
_entry.id   AF-A0A0K2T2N5-F1
#
_cell.length_a   1.000
_cell.length_b   1.000
_cell.length_c   1.000
_cell.angle_alpha   90.00
_cell.angle_beta   90.00
_cell.angle_gamma   90.00
#
_symmetry.space_group_name_H-M   'P 1'
#
loop_
_entity.id
_entity.type
_entity.pdbx_description
1 polymer ?
#
loop_
_entity_poly.entity_id
_entity_poly.type
_entity_poly.pdbx_seq_one_letter_code
_entity_poly.pdbx_strand_id
1 'polypeptide(L)'
;MSGKRFGRWKLEDIVKGLILKYFSFKALHFIQSSGLLSVPSVTTLKRWVLNFKTAPGIQSNIIKIIAQQIKSNETPNGNLAVLCIDEIKLPTNI
;
A
#
# COMPACT_ATOMS: atom_id res chain seq x y z
N MET A 1 25.24 -15.85 -6.95
CA MET A 1 24.65 -15.33 -5.70
C MET A 1 23.67 -16.37 -5.18
N SER A 2 23.94 -16.93 -4.00
CA SER A 2 23.16 -18.02 -3.40
C SER A 2 21.71 -17.57 -3.17
N GLY A 3 20.77 -18.20 -3.88
CA GLY A 3 19.35 -17.95 -3.71
C GLY A 3 18.87 -18.53 -2.38
N LYS A 4 19.03 -17.76 -1.30
CA LYS A 4 18.31 -18.02 -0.05
C LYS A 4 16.83 -18.11 -0.42
N ARG A 5 16.24 -19.30 -0.33
CA ARG A 5 14.80 -19.49 -0.46
C ARG A 5 14.17 -18.82 0.75
N PHE A 6 13.89 -17.53 0.64
CA PHE A 6 13.08 -16.84 1.62
C PHE A 6 11.73 -17.56 1.67
N GLY A 7 11.29 -17.90 2.89
CA GLY A 7 9.99 -18.51 3.10
C GLY A 7 8.86 -17.65 2.54
N ARG A 8 7.62 -18.13 2.62
CA ARG A 8 6.46 -17.33 2.22
C ARG A 8 6.46 -16.01 3.00
N TRP A 9 6.43 -14.88 2.30
CA TRP A 9 6.31 -13.56 2.91
C TRP A 9 5.02 -13.47 3.72
N LYS A 10 5.10 -12.92 4.94
CA LYS A 10 3.90 -12.58 5.69
C LYS A 10 3.26 -11.33 5.09
N LEU A 11 1.97 -11.17 5.33
CA LEU A 11 1.23 -9.98 4.86
C LEU A 11 1.88 -8.68 5.36
N GLU A 12 2.31 -8.66 6.62
CA GLU A 12 3.02 -7.51 7.21
C GLU A 12 4.30 -7.14 6.47
N ASP A 13 5.07 -8.13 6.01
CA ASP A 13 6.31 -7.91 5.26
C ASP A 13 6.02 -7.28 3.90
N ILE A 14 4.94 -7.73 3.25
CA ILE A 14 4.46 -7.16 1.98
C ILE A 14 4.02 -5.70 2.19
N VAL A 15 3.24 -5.43 3.24
CA VAL A 15 2.76 -4.06 3.55
C VAL A 15 3.96 -3.14 3.83
N LYS A 16 4.90 -3.55 4.69
CA LYS A 16 6.13 -2.77 4.97
C LYS A 16 6.96 -2.54 3.70
N GLY A 17 7.08 -3.57 2.85
CA GLY A 17 7.76 -3.46 1.56
C GLY A 17 7.07 -2.50 0.59
N LEU A 18 5.74 -2.50 0.53
CA LEU A 18 4.96 -1.55 -0.28
C LEU A 18 5.11 -0.12 0.21
N ILE A 19 5.04 0.10 1.53
CA ILE A 19 5.24 1.41 2.16
C ILE A 19 6.64 1.94 1.82
N LEU A 20 7.67 1.12 1.99
CA LEU A 20 9.05 1.50 1.68
C LEU A 20 9.23 1.82 0.20
N LYS A 21 8.64 1.01 -0.70
CA LYS A 21 8.65 1.27 -2.14
C LYS A 21 7.97 2.59 -2.50
N TYR A 22 6.85 2.90 -1.85
CA TYR A 22 6.06 4.11 -2.06
C TYR A 22 6.85 5.35 -1.64
N PHE A 23 7.48 5.33 -0.46
CA PHE A 23 8.30 6.45 0.00
C PHE A 23 9.58 6.62 -0.82
N SER A 24 10.31 5.54 -1.12
CA SER A 24 11.53 5.61 -1.92
C SER A 24 11.92 4.26 -2.53
N PHE A 25 11.83 4.18 -3.86
CA PHE A 25 12.34 3.04 -4.62
C PHE A 25 13.84 2.80 -4.39
N LYS A 26 14.63 3.88 -4.28
CA LYS A 26 16.08 3.82 -4.03
C LYS A 26 16.37 3.21 -2.65
N ALA A 27 15.60 3.59 -1.63
CA ALA A 27 15.75 3.02 -0.29
C ALA A 27 15.44 1.53 -0.26
N LEU A 28 14.37 1.09 -0.93
CA LEU A 28 14.06 -0.33 -1.06
C LEU A 28 15.21 -1.11 -1.72
N HIS A 29 15.75 -0.59 -2.83
CA HIS A 29 16.87 -1.23 -3.53
C HIS A 29 18.14 -1.26 -2.67
N PHE A 30 18.44 -0.17 -1.97
CA PHE A 30 19.58 -0.10 -1.06
C PHE A 30 19.49 -1.19 0.02
N ILE A 31 18.33 -1.34 0.66
CA ILE A 31 18.09 -2.36 1.69
C ILE A 31 18.20 -3.78 1.13
N GLN A 32 17.69 -4.02 -0.09
CA GLN A 32 17.85 -5.31 -0.76
C GLN A 32 19.31 -5.64 -1.04
N SER A 33 20.08 -4.64 -1.48
CA SER A 33 21.50 -4.81 -1.83
C SER A 33 22.42 -4.91 -0.62
N SER A 34 22.08 -4.27 0.50
CA SER A 34 22.90 -4.29 1.72
C SER A 34 22.84 -5.62 2.47
N GLY A 35 21.81 -6.43 2.22
CA GLY A 35 21.62 -7.72 2.88
C GLY A 35 21.29 -7.63 4.38
N LEU A 36 21.11 -6.41 4.90
CA LEU A 36 20.86 -6.15 6.32
C LEU A 36 19.45 -6.57 6.75
N LEU A 37 18.48 -6.45 5.83
CA LEU A 37 17.08 -6.78 6.08
C LEU A 37 16.53 -7.57 4.91
N SER A 38 15.81 -8.64 5.23
CA SER A 38 15.07 -9.41 4.22
C SER A 38 13.80 -8.66 3.87
N VAL A 39 13.73 -8.08 2.67
CA VAL A 39 12.56 -7.38 2.15
C VAL A 39 12.08 -8.01 0.84
N PRO A 40 10.77 -7.99 0.54
CA PRO A 40 10.26 -8.51 -0.71
C PRO A 40 10.86 -7.79 -1.91
N SER A 41 11.10 -8.53 -3.00
CA SER A 41 11.57 -7.94 -4.26
C SER A 41 10.50 -7.05 -4.89
N VAL A 42 10.91 -6.11 -5.74
CA VAL A 42 9.98 -5.25 -6.49
C VAL A 42 8.99 -6.08 -7.31
N THR A 43 9.45 -7.18 -7.90
CA THR A 43 8.60 -8.10 -8.67
C THR A 43 7.57 -8.80 -7.80
N THR A 44 7.95 -9.24 -6.61
CA THR A 44 7.01 -9.79 -5.62
C THR A 44 5.97 -8.75 -5.22
N LEU A 45 6.39 -7.53 -4.89
CA LEU A 45 5.47 -6.45 -4.53
C LEU A 45 4.49 -6.12 -5.66
N LYS A 46 4.96 -6.05 -6.93
CA LYS A 46 4.09 -5.83 -8.10
C LYS A 46 3.05 -6.94 -8.27
N ARG A 47 3.45 -8.21 -8.14
CA ARG A 47 2.52 -9.36 -8.22
C ARG A 47 1.44 -9.30 -7.15
N TRP A 48 1.78 -8.86 -5.94
CA TRP A 48 0.80 -8.68 -4.87
C TRP A 48 -0.22 -7.59 -5.18
N VAL A 49 0.23 -6.45 -5.70
CA VAL A 49 -0.66 -5.33 -6.07
C VAL A 49 -1.52 -5.66 -7.28
N LEU A 50 -1.08 -6.56 -8.17
CA LEU A 50 -1.83 -6.94 -9.38
C LEU A 50 -3.22 -7.50 -9.07
N ASN A 51 -3.40 -8.08 -7.88
CA ASN A 51 -4.70 -8.59 -7.44
C ASN A 51 -5.63 -7.51 -6.88
N PHE A 52 -5.12 -6.29 -6.66
CA PHE A 52 -5.90 -5.16 -6.17
C PHE A 52 -6.62 -4.48 -7.34
N LYS A 53 -7.91 -4.80 -7.50
CA LYS A 53 -8.75 -4.21 -8.54
C LYS A 53 -9.34 -2.89 -8.05
N THR A 54 -9.12 -1.82 -8.80
CA THR A 54 -9.81 -0.53 -8.64
C THR A 54 -10.86 -0.39 -9.74
N ALA A 55 -12.04 0.14 -9.39
CA ALA A 55 -13.09 0.44 -10.34
C ALA A 55 -13.46 1.93 -10.23
N PRO A 56 -13.94 2.55 -11.32
CA PRO A 56 -14.53 3.88 -11.26
C PRO A 56 -15.68 3.97 -10.26
N GLY A 57 -15.91 5.16 -9.73
CA GLY A 57 -16.96 5.42 -8.75
C GLY A 57 -16.46 5.32 -7.30
N ILE A 58 -17.37 4.95 -6.40
CA ILE A 58 -17.11 4.98 -4.96
C ILE A 58 -16.29 3.76 -4.54
N GLN A 59 -15.14 4.02 -3.90
CA GLN A 59 -14.25 2.97 -3.40
C GLN A 59 -14.79 2.35 -2.09
N SER A 60 -15.72 1.40 -2.22
CA SER A 60 -16.43 0.78 -1.11
C SER A 60 -15.52 0.11 -0.07
N ASN A 61 -14.39 -0.48 -0.48
CA ASN A 61 -13.42 -1.09 0.43
C ASN A 61 -12.77 -0.06 1.36
N ILE A 62 -12.50 1.14 0.86
CA ILE A 62 -11.93 2.22 1.68
C ILE A 62 -12.95 2.70 2.69
N ILE A 63 -14.21 2.92 2.28
CA ILE A 63 -15.29 3.33 3.19
C ILE A 63 -15.46 2.31 4.32
N LYS A 64 -15.39 1.01 4.03
CA LYS A 64 -15.47 -0.05 5.05
C LYS A 64 -14.33 0.04 6.06
N ILE A 65 -13.10 0.26 5.61
CA ILE A 65 -11.92 0.41 6.48
C ILE A 65 -12.08 1.63 7.39
N ILE A 66 -12.47 2.77 6.83
CA ILE A 66 -12.69 4.02 7.58
C ILE A 66 -13.81 3.82 8.60
N ALA A 67 -14.94 3.22 8.20
CA ALA A 67 -16.07 2.96 9.10
C ALA A 67 -15.68 2.04 10.27
N GLN A 68 -14.80 1.07 10.03
CA GLN A 68 -14.30 0.20 11.10
C GLN A 68 -13.41 0.98 12.09
N GLN A 69 -12.53 1.86 11.61
CA GLN A 69 -11.67 2.68 12.45
C GLN A 69 -12.46 3.71 13.28
N ILE A 70 -13.50 4.30 12.68
CA ILE A 70 -14.40 5.22 13.37
C ILE A 70 -15.12 4.51 14.51
N LYS A 71 -15.62 3.29 14.29
CA LYS A 71 -16.29 2.50 15.34
C LYS A 71 -15.38 2.16 16.53
N SER A 72 -14.08 2.01 16.32
CA SER A 72 -13.12 1.76 17.41
C SER A 72 -12.76 3.01 18.22
N ASN A 73 -13.06 4.21 17.71
CA ASN A 73 -12.79 5.47 18.40
C ASN A 73 -14.10 5.99 19.05
N GLU A 74 -14.34 5.60 20.30
CA GLU A 74 -15.54 5.95 21.09
C GLU A 74 -15.56 7.41 21.58
N THR A 75 -15.09 8.37 20.79
CA THR A 75 -15.18 9.78 21.18
C THR A 75 -16.60 10.33 20.92
N PRO A 76 -17.30 10.88 21.93
CA PRO A 76 -18.69 11.32 21.82
C PRO A 76 -18.90 12.56 20.94
N ASN A 77 -17.83 13.30 20.61
CA ASN A 77 -17.89 14.48 19.75
C ASN A 77 -17.48 14.16 18.31
N GLY A 78 -18.42 13.55 17.58
CA GLY A 78 -18.70 13.86 16.17
C GLY A 78 -17.56 13.62 15.15
N ASN A 79 -17.76 12.62 14.30
CA ASN A 79 -17.02 12.41 13.06
C ASN A 79 -17.36 13.47 12.00
N LEU A 80 -17.13 14.75 12.30
CA LEU A 80 -17.28 15.81 11.30
C LEU A 80 -16.08 15.75 10.35
N ALA A 81 -16.35 15.50 9.07
CA ALA A 81 -15.36 15.51 8.01
C ALA A 81 -15.84 16.41 6.87
N VAL A 82 -14.90 17.10 6.22
CA VAL A 82 -15.15 17.86 5.00
C VAL A 82 -14.68 17.02 3.82
N LEU A 83 -15.54 16.85 2.82
CA LEU A 83 -15.19 16.19 1.57
C LEU A 83 -14.81 17.25 0.53
N CYS A 84 -13.52 17.33 0.21
CA CYS A 84 -13.02 18.18 -0.86
C CYS A 84 -12.75 17.33 -2.11
N ILE A 85 -13.24 17.79 -3.28
CA ILE A 85 -13.07 17.10 -4.57
C ILE A 85 -12.63 18.15 -5.59
N ASP A 86 -11.68 17.77 -6.43
CA ASP A 86 -11.20 18.56 -7.56
C ASP A 86 -10.87 17.62 -8.74
N GLU A 87 -10.80 18.15 -9.94
CA GLU A 87 -10.55 17.39 -11.17
C GLU A 87 -9.11 17.57 -11.67
N ILE A 88 -8.50 16.47 -12.12
CA ILE A 88 -7.15 16.48 -12.71
C ILE A 88 -7.26 16.06 -14.16
N LYS A 89 -6.77 16.91 -15.07
CA LYS A 89 -6.64 16.57 -16.49
C LYS A 89 -5.51 15.56 -16.69
N LEU A 90 -5.86 14.35 -17.09
CA LEU A 90 -4.89 13.32 -17.45
C LEU A 90 -4.38 13.50 -18.89
N PRO A 91 -3.13 13.11 -19.19
CA PRO A 91 -2.66 13.03 -20.56
C PRO A 91 -3.51 12.02 -21.34
N THR A 92 -3.84 12.36 -22.59
CA THR A 92 -4.74 11.56 -23.45
C THR A 92 -4.15 10.22 -23.91
N ASN A 93 -2.85 9.99 -23.68
CA ASN A 93 -2.17 8.74 -23.99
C ASN A 93 -1.84 8.02 -22.67
N ILE A 94 -2.74 7.13 -22.23
CA ILE A 94 -2.50 6.16 -21.16
C ILE A 94 -2.47 4.77 -21.79
#